data_AF-A0A7J6SSS4-F1
#
_entry.id   AF-A0A7J6SSS4-F1
#
_cell.length_a   1.000
_cell.length_b   1.000
_cell.length_c   1.000
_cell.angle_alpha   90.00
_cell.angle_beta   90.00
_cell.angle_gamma   90.00
#
_symmetry.space_group_name_H-M   'P 1'
#
loop_
_entity.id
_entity.type
_entity.pdbx_description
1 polymer ?
#
loop_
_entity_poly.entity_id
_entity_poly.type
_entity_poly.pdbx_seq_one_letter_code
_entity_poly.pdbx_strand_id
1 'polypeptide(L)'
;MAAGNFLVPILSCKLNNLPLPPLGSWLFHLCMLWRTHIWFEIMDMYDDAKTDKRTLAVKVGHSWSCVLVLTLTSAEAVVAYYMLHCIPLALFSLSGVVIFLCVEVLPIPESLIPQDKTSKKMMSNVQSLGGILLLFYVWSSGVFVRSNN
;
A
#
# COMPACT_ATOMS: atom_id res chain seq x y z
N MET A 1 -9.99 6.90 11.43
CA MET A 1 -8.81 6.00 11.41
C MET A 1 -7.55 6.69 10.88
N ALA A 2 -7.61 7.46 9.77
CA ALA A 2 -6.46 8.17 9.22
C ALA A 2 -5.74 9.10 10.24
N ALA A 3 -6.47 9.94 10.99
CA ALA A 3 -5.87 10.88 11.94
C ALA A 3 -5.04 10.19 13.05
N GLY A 4 -5.44 8.99 13.50
CA GLY A 4 -4.69 8.23 14.50
C GLY A 4 -3.33 7.79 13.97
N ASN A 5 -3.26 7.38 12.71
CA ASN A 5 -2.02 6.94 12.07
C ASN A 5 -1.05 8.11 11.79
N PHE A 6 -1.54 9.35 11.66
CA PHE A 6 -0.67 10.54 11.56
C PHE A 6 -0.12 10.98 12.92
N LEU A 7 -0.83 10.71 14.02
CA LEU A 7 -0.35 11.03 15.37
C LEU A 7 0.79 10.12 15.82
N VAL A 8 0.81 8.85 15.38
CA VAL A 8 1.82 7.87 15.78
C VAL A 8 3.26 8.32 15.43
N PRO A 9 3.58 8.75 14.19
CA PRO A 9 4.93 9.24 13.88
C PRO A 9 5.27 10.53 14.64
N ILE A 10 4.32 11.46 14.82
CA ILE A 10 4.55 12.71 15.54
C ILE A 10 4.87 12.43 17.02
N LEU A 11 4.06 11.59 17.67
CA LEU A 11 4.25 11.22 19.06
C LEU A 11 5.54 10.43 19.25
N SER A 12 5.84 9.50 18.33
CA SER A 12 7.09 8.73 18.36
C SER A 12 8.33 9.61 18.19
N CYS A 13 8.31 10.58 17.26
CA CYS A 13 9.40 11.55 17.10
C CYS A 13 9.56 12.42 18.35
N LYS A 14 8.45 12.90 18.95
CA LYS A 14 8.49 13.68 20.19
C LYS A 14 9.02 12.87 21.37
N LEU A 15 8.62 11.60 21.53
CA LEU A 15 9.09 10.73 22.61
C LEU A 15 10.58 10.41 22.50
N ASN A 16 11.08 10.26 21.26
CA ASN A 16 12.47 9.88 20.99
C ASN A 16 13.40 11.07 20.71
N ASN A 17 12.93 12.31 20.84
CA ASN A 17 13.66 13.53 20.47
C ASN A 17 14.24 13.49 19.04
N LEU A 18 13.50 12.87 18.11
CA LEU A 18 13.89 12.77 16.71
C LEU A 18 13.28 13.91 15.89
N PRO A 19 13.97 14.35 14.80
CA PRO A 19 13.38 15.28 13.86
C PRO A 19 12.10 14.68 13.24
N LEU A 20 11.18 15.55 12.86
CA LEU A 20 9.98 15.13 12.13
C LEU A 20 10.37 14.53 10.77
N PRO A 21 9.62 13.52 10.27
CA PRO A 21 9.91 12.94 8.97
C PRO A 21 9.82 13.99 7.86
N PRO A 22 10.65 13.90 6.81
CA PRO A 22 10.55 14.77 5.65
C PRO A 22 9.21 14.58 4.95
N LEU A 23 8.80 15.58 4.17
CA LEU A 23 7.51 15.60 3.47
C LEU A 23 7.30 14.35 2.59
N GLY A 24 8.37 13.84 1.97
CA GLY A 24 8.33 12.61 1.16
C GLY A 24 7.86 11.39 1.97
N SER A 25 8.33 11.24 3.21
CA SER A 25 7.91 10.16 4.10
C SER A 25 6.42 10.25 4.42
N TRP A 26 5.92 11.47 4.67
CA TRP A 26 4.50 11.71 4.95
C TRP A 26 3.61 11.39 3.75
N LEU A 27 3.99 11.85 2.56
CA LEU A 27 3.25 11.58 1.32
C LEU A 27 3.23 10.10 0.99
N PHE A 28 4.38 9.41 1.15
CA PHE A 28 4.49 7.97 0.95
C PHE A 28 3.52 7.21 1.87
N HIS A 29 3.52 7.52 3.18
CA HIS A 29 2.62 6.89 4.14
C HIS A 29 1.15 7.21 3.85
N LEU A 30 0.84 8.43 3.43
CA LEU A 30 -0.53 8.81 3.06
C LEU A 30 -1.02 7.97 1.88
N CYS A 31 -0.23 7.87 0.80
CA CYS A 31 -0.55 7.02 -0.35
C CYS A 31 -0.74 5.56 0.07
N MET A 32 0.20 5.01 0.84
CA MET A 32 0.16 3.63 1.30
C MET A 32 -1.07 3.33 2.17
N LEU A 33 -1.42 4.22 3.11
CA LEU A 33 -2.57 4.07 3.99
C LEU A 33 -3.89 4.13 3.21
N TRP A 34 -4.04 5.12 2.34
CA TRP A 34 -5.24 5.27 1.51
C TRP A 34 -5.40 4.09 0.55
N ARG A 35 -4.32 3.67 -0.10
CA ARG A 35 -4.29 2.49 -0.97
C ARG A 35 -4.77 1.25 -0.22
N THR A 36 -4.20 1.01 0.96
CA THR A 36 -4.53 -0.16 1.78
C THR A 36 -5.98 -0.12 2.26
N HIS A 37 -6.48 1.06 2.65
CA HIS A 37 -7.86 1.23 3.07
C HIS A 37 -8.85 0.93 1.95
N ILE A 38 -8.65 1.52 0.76
CA ILE A 38 -9.52 1.29 -0.40
C ILE A 38 -9.44 -0.19 -0.83
N TRP A 39 -8.26 -0.80 -0.76
CA TRP A 39 -8.13 -2.21 -1.10
C TRP A 39 -8.94 -3.12 -0.17
N PHE A 40 -8.92 -2.88 1.15
CA PHE A 40 -9.79 -3.62 2.07
C PHE A 40 -11.28 -3.38 1.79
N GLU A 41 -11.69 -2.15 1.47
CA GLU A 41 -13.07 -1.88 1.07
C GLU A 41 -13.48 -2.61 -0.21
N ILE A 42 -12.56 -2.81 -1.17
CA ILE A 42 -12.83 -3.61 -2.38
C ILE A 42 -13.06 -5.08 -2.01
N MET A 43 -12.25 -5.64 -1.11
CA MET A 43 -12.37 -7.04 -0.69
C MET A 43 -13.70 -7.31 0.02
N ASP A 44 -14.15 -6.36 0.85
CA ASP A 44 -15.39 -6.48 1.62
C ASP A 44 -16.63 -5.89 0.90
N MET A 45 -16.47 -5.40 -0.34
CA MET A 45 -17.50 -4.62 -1.06
C MET A 45 -18.86 -5.34 -1.14
N TYR A 46 -18.87 -6.66 -1.36
CA TYR A 46 -20.10 -7.43 -1.48
C TYR A 46 -20.87 -7.56 -0.17
N ASP A 47 -20.17 -7.68 0.96
CA ASP A 47 -20.81 -7.80 2.27
C ASP A 47 -21.18 -6.41 2.84
N ASP A 48 -20.40 -5.40 2.51
CA ASP A 48 -20.71 -4.00 2.81
C ASP A 48 -21.95 -3.51 2.03
N ALA A 49 -22.11 -3.93 0.77
CA ALA A 49 -23.31 -3.62 -0.02
C ALA A 49 -24.58 -4.28 0.56
N LYS A 50 -24.49 -5.51 1.08
CA LYS A 50 -25.62 -6.20 1.75
C LYS A 50 -26.02 -5.55 3.07
N THR A 51 -25.09 -4.87 3.73
CA THR A 51 -25.30 -4.22 5.04
C THR A 51 -25.61 -2.73 4.92
N ASP A 52 -25.88 -2.24 3.70
CA ASP A 52 -26.15 -0.83 3.36
C ASP A 52 -25.05 0.15 3.85
N LYS A 53 -23.82 -0.35 3.95
CA LYS A 53 -22.67 0.48 4.30
C LYS A 53 -22.27 1.33 3.09
N ARG A 54 -22.02 2.61 3.37
CA ARG A 54 -21.67 3.62 2.38
C ARG A 54 -20.17 3.84 2.27
N THR A 55 -19.41 2.76 2.06
CA THR A 55 -17.96 2.83 1.81
C THR A 55 -17.66 3.41 0.42
N LEU A 56 -16.43 3.86 0.21
CA LEU A 56 -16.04 4.48 -1.06
C LEU A 56 -16.12 3.44 -2.18
N ALA A 57 -15.69 2.20 -1.91
CA ALA A 57 -15.79 1.11 -2.86
C ALA A 57 -17.24 0.81 -3.31
N VAL A 58 -18.18 0.79 -2.37
CA VAL A 58 -19.61 0.54 -2.67
C VAL A 58 -20.24 1.69 -3.46
N LYS A 59 -19.89 2.96 -3.16
CA LYS A 59 -20.45 4.12 -3.87
C LYS A 59 -19.88 4.33 -5.26
N VAL A 60 -18.57 4.17 -5.40
CA VAL A 60 -17.83 4.49 -6.62
C VAL A 60 -17.78 3.28 -7.56
N GLY A 61 -17.99 2.09 -7.02
CA GLY A 61 -18.00 0.83 -7.76
C GLY A 61 -16.60 0.23 -7.85
N HIS A 62 -16.58 -1.07 -8.13
CA HIS A 62 -15.36 -1.89 -8.16
C HIS A 62 -14.29 -1.34 -9.13
N SER A 63 -14.66 -1.05 -10.38
CA SER A 63 -13.71 -0.63 -11.41
C SER A 63 -13.00 0.69 -11.08
N TRP A 64 -13.74 1.69 -10.61
CA TRP A 64 -13.16 2.98 -10.23
C TRP A 64 -12.34 2.88 -8.94
N SER A 65 -12.73 2.00 -8.02
CA SER A 65 -11.94 1.72 -6.81
C SER A 65 -10.60 1.07 -7.15
N CYS A 66 -10.58 0.16 -8.12
CA CYS A 66 -9.35 -0.41 -8.66
C CYS A 66 -8.45 0.66 -9.30
N VAL A 67 -9.02 1.60 -10.06
CA VAL A 67 -8.27 2.74 -10.63
C VAL A 67 -7.67 3.62 -9.53
N LEU A 68 -8.40 3.87 -8.44
CA LEU A 68 -7.87 4.63 -7.30
C LEU A 68 -6.71 3.91 -6.62
N VAL A 69 -6.81 2.60 -6.40
CA VAL A 69 -5.72 1.79 -5.85
C VAL A 69 -4.49 1.85 -6.76
N LEU A 70 -4.65 1.67 -8.07
CA LEU A 70 -3.55 1.76 -9.04
C LEU A 70 -2.89 3.15 -9.04
N THR A 71 -3.70 4.21 -8.99
CA THR A 71 -3.21 5.59 -8.97
C THR A 71 -2.40 5.86 -7.71
N LEU A 72 -2.92 5.44 -6.54
CA LEU A 72 -2.23 5.62 -5.26
C LEU A 72 -0.95 4.79 -5.17
N THR A 73 -0.93 3.57 -5.70
CA THR A 73 0.27 2.72 -5.73
C THR A 73 1.34 3.30 -6.66
N SER A 74 0.92 3.85 -7.80
CA SER A 74 1.84 4.51 -8.74
C SER A 74 2.40 5.79 -8.12
N ALA A 75 1.56 6.59 -7.45
CA ALA A 75 2.00 7.77 -6.71
C ALA A 75 2.98 7.39 -5.58
N GLU A 76 2.73 6.29 -4.87
CA GLU A 76 3.63 5.73 -3.85
C GLU A 76 5.02 5.42 -4.44
N ALA A 77 5.08 4.77 -5.59
CA ALA A 77 6.34 4.48 -6.29
C ALA A 77 7.07 5.75 -6.76
N VAL A 78 6.34 6.74 -7.27
CA VAL A 78 6.88 8.05 -7.69
C VAL A 78 7.49 8.78 -6.49
N VAL A 79 6.78 8.85 -5.36
CA VAL A 79 7.29 9.48 -4.14
C VAL A 79 8.52 8.74 -3.62
N ALA A 80 8.52 7.40 -3.63
CA ALA A 80 9.66 6.60 -3.21
C ALA A 80 10.92 6.86 -4.06
N TYR A 81 10.74 7.03 -5.37
CA TYR A 81 11.85 7.28 -6.29
C TYR A 81 12.36 8.74 -6.24
N TYR A 82 11.45 9.72 -6.34
CA TYR A 82 11.84 11.13 -6.47
C TYR A 82 12.08 11.85 -5.15
N MET A 83 11.35 11.52 -4.08
CA MET A 83 11.45 12.24 -2.79
C MET A 83 12.26 11.47 -1.75
N LEU A 84 12.17 10.13 -1.75
CA LEU A 84 12.90 9.29 -0.79
C LEU A 84 14.18 8.69 -1.37
N HIS A 85 14.40 8.85 -2.68
CA HIS A 85 15.56 8.32 -3.41
C HIS A 85 15.83 6.83 -3.13
N CYS A 86 14.78 6.05 -2.87
CA CYS A 86 14.87 4.65 -2.47
C CYS A 86 14.36 3.73 -3.58
N ILE A 87 15.28 3.30 -4.43
CA ILE A 87 15.00 2.41 -5.57
C ILE A 87 14.33 1.09 -5.13
N PRO A 88 14.80 0.39 -4.06
CA PRO A 88 14.16 -0.85 -3.62
C PRO A 88 12.69 -0.64 -3.21
N LEU A 89 12.40 0.48 -2.55
CA LEU A 89 11.05 0.83 -2.14
C LEU A 89 10.15 1.12 -3.35
N ALA A 90 10.66 1.87 -4.33
CA ALA A 90 9.94 2.14 -5.57
C ALA A 90 9.66 0.86 -6.38
N LEU A 91 10.63 -0.05 -6.49
CA LEU A 91 10.46 -1.35 -7.15
C LEU A 91 9.44 -2.24 -6.44
N PHE A 92 9.40 -2.20 -5.11
CA PHE A 92 8.41 -2.93 -4.32
C PHE A 92 6.99 -2.37 -4.54
N SER A 93 6.81 -1.05 -4.53
CA SER A 93 5.51 -0.45 -4.83
C SER A 93 5.07 -0.73 -6.27
N LEU A 94 6.01 -0.73 -7.24
CA LEU A 94 5.73 -1.10 -8.64
C LEU A 94 5.35 -2.58 -8.80
N SER A 95 5.98 -3.50 -8.07
CA SER A 95 5.58 -4.91 -8.11
C SER A 95 4.17 -5.10 -7.56
N GLY A 96 3.77 -4.27 -6.58
CA GLY A 96 2.39 -4.18 -6.09
C GLY A 96 1.38 -3.80 -7.18
N VAL A 97 1.72 -2.84 -8.07
CA VAL A 97 0.89 -2.48 -9.24
C VAL A 97 0.70 -3.68 -10.15
N VAL A 98 1.79 -4.37 -10.49
CA VAL A 98 1.75 -5.53 -11.40
C VAL A 98 0.91 -6.66 -10.82
N ILE A 99 1.12 -6.99 -9.53
CA ILE A 99 0.33 -8.02 -8.85
C ILE A 99 -1.15 -7.63 -8.82
N PHE A 100 -1.48 -6.37 -8.50
CA PHE A 100 -2.86 -5.91 -8.46
C PHE A 100 -3.52 -5.98 -9.85
N LEU A 101 -2.83 -5.57 -10.91
CA LEU A 101 -3.33 -5.72 -12.29
C LEU A 101 -3.57 -7.19 -12.66
N CYS A 102 -2.64 -8.07 -12.31
CA CYS A 102 -2.77 -9.51 -12.58
C CYS A 102 -3.93 -10.15 -11.80
N VAL A 103 -4.16 -9.76 -10.56
CA VAL A 103 -5.18 -10.37 -9.70
C VAL A 103 -6.58 -9.80 -9.98
N GLU A 104 -6.68 -8.48 -10.17
CA GLU A 104 -7.96 -7.78 -10.11
C GLU A 104 -8.46 -7.26 -11.47
N VAL A 105 -7.55 -6.93 -12.40
CA VAL A 105 -7.91 -6.25 -13.66
C VAL A 105 -7.89 -7.19 -14.86
N LEU A 106 -6.93 -8.11 -14.92
CA LEU A 106 -6.90 -9.10 -15.99
C LEU A 106 -8.03 -10.11 -15.75
N PRO A 107 -8.94 -10.32 -16.72
CA PRO A 107 -9.89 -11.43 -16.70
C PRO A 107 -9.11 -12.72 -16.96
N ILE A 108 -8.28 -13.11 -16.01
CA ILE A 108 -7.65 -14.42 -16.04
C ILE A 108 -8.81 -15.40 -15.88
N PRO A 109 -9.03 -16.31 -16.85
CA PRO A 109 -10.09 -17.29 -16.74
C PRO A 109 -9.90 -18.05 -15.43
N GLU A 110 -11.01 -18.35 -14.75
CA GLU A 110 -11.02 -18.96 -13.41
C GLU A 110 -10.23 -20.28 -13.34
N SER A 111 -9.93 -20.89 -14.49
CA SER A 111 -9.08 -22.07 -14.69
C SER A 111 -7.56 -21.81 -14.65
N LEU A 112 -7.12 -20.57 -14.90
CA LEU A 112 -5.71 -20.15 -14.92
C LEU A 112 -5.31 -19.33 -13.69
N ILE A 113 -6.28 -18.73 -12.99
CA ILE A 113 -6.05 -18.30 -11.62
C ILE A 113 -5.93 -19.59 -10.82
N PRO A 114 -4.79 -19.88 -10.17
CA PRO A 114 -4.77 -20.98 -9.24
C PRO A 114 -5.68 -20.60 -8.06
N GLN A 115 -6.95 -20.98 -8.19
CA GLN A 115 -7.96 -21.05 -7.12
C GLN A 115 -7.50 -22.02 -6.02
N ASP A 116 -6.43 -22.78 -6.26
CA ASP A 116 -5.77 -23.55 -5.23
C ASP A 116 -5.30 -22.61 -4.10
N LYS A 117 -5.85 -22.87 -2.92
CA LYS A 117 -5.56 -22.19 -1.66
C LYS A 117 -4.05 -22.08 -1.42
N THR A 118 -3.30 -23.06 -1.95
CA THR A 118 -1.84 -23.15 -1.91
C THR A 118 -1.15 -22.01 -2.67
N SER A 119 -1.59 -21.64 -3.87
CA SER A 119 -0.95 -20.59 -4.68
C SER A 119 -1.25 -19.19 -4.16
N LYS A 120 -2.49 -18.93 -3.71
CA LYS A 120 -2.83 -17.67 -3.01
C LYS A 120 -2.01 -17.50 -1.73
N LYS A 121 -1.85 -18.58 -0.96
CA LYS A 121 -1.01 -18.59 0.26
C LYS A 121 0.46 -18.38 -0.07
N MET A 122 0.97 -18.99 -1.15
CA MET A 122 2.35 -18.80 -1.60
C MET A 122 2.61 -17.35 -2.01
N MET A 123 1.72 -16.74 -2.79
CA MET A 123 1.87 -15.35 -3.21
C MET A 123 1.82 -14.38 -2.02
N SER A 124 0.90 -14.61 -1.08
CA SER A 124 0.84 -13.85 0.18
C SER A 124 2.09 -14.02 1.04
N ASN A 125 2.65 -15.24 1.12
CA ASN A 125 3.89 -15.51 1.86
C ASN A 125 5.10 -14.83 1.21
N VAL A 126 5.23 -14.90 -0.12
CA VAL A 126 6.32 -14.24 -0.86
C VAL A 126 6.25 -12.72 -0.70
N GLN A 127 5.06 -12.13 -0.79
CA GLN A 127 4.86 -10.71 -0.61
C GLN A 127 5.12 -10.29 0.85
N SER A 128 4.71 -11.10 1.82
CA SER A 128 4.99 -10.88 3.25
C SER A 128 6.49 -10.94 3.55
N LEU A 129 7.21 -11.95 3.04
CA LEU A 129 8.66 -12.07 3.20
C LEU A 129 9.39 -10.90 2.53
N GLY A 130 9.00 -10.54 1.30
CA GLY A 130 9.53 -9.36 0.62
C GLY A 130 9.29 -8.08 1.42
N GLY A 131 8.09 -7.92 1.98
CA GLY A 131 7.75 -6.81 2.86
C GLY A 131 8.59 -6.76 4.14
N ILE A 132 8.83 -7.90 4.79
CA ILE A 132 9.68 -7.99 6.00
C ILE A 132 11.13 -7.59 5.67
N LEU A 133 11.68 -8.11 4.57
CA LEU A 133 13.04 -7.76 4.13
C LEU A 133 13.16 -6.28 3.77
N LEU A 134 12.13 -5.74 3.11
CA LEU A 134 12.06 -4.31 2.78
C LEU A 134 11.99 -3.45 4.03
N LEU A 135 11.18 -3.82 5.02
CA LEU A 135 11.10 -3.11 6.31
C LEU A 135 12.44 -3.15 7.05
N PHE A 136 13.13 -4.28 7.05
CA PHE A 136 14.45 -4.40 7.65
C PHE A 136 15.48 -3.52 6.93
N TYR A 137 15.45 -3.49 5.59
CA TYR A 137 16.29 -2.60 4.78
C TYR A 137 16.00 -1.12 5.08
N VAL A 138 14.73 -0.72 5.04
CA VAL A 138 14.30 0.66 5.28
C VAL A 138 14.67 1.13 6.70
N TRP A 139 14.50 0.25 7.69
CA TRP A 139 14.90 0.50 9.07
C TRP A 139 16.41 0.69 9.20
N SER A 140 17.20 -0.24 8.65
CA SER A 140 18.67 -0.19 8.74
C SER A 140 19.30 0.97 7.95
N SER A 141 18.67 1.41 6.86
CA SER A 141 19.17 2.50 6.02
C SER A 141 18.66 3.89 6.42
N GLY A 142 17.66 3.97 7.32
CA GLY A 142 17.13 5.23 7.82
C GLY A 142 16.46 6.10 6.75
N VAL A 143 15.88 5.48 5.71
CA VAL A 143 15.30 6.17 4.53
C VAL A 143 14.32 7.25 4.92
N PHE A 144 13.51 7.02 5.95
CA PHE A 144 12.48 7.96 6.39
C PHE A 144 12.99 9.05 7.35
N VAL A 145 14.26 9.00 7.76
CA VAL A 145 14.89 9.97 8.67
C VAL A 145 15.87 10.88 7.93
N ARG A 146 16.52 10.40 6.86
CA ARG A 146 17.43 11.20 6.02
C ARG A 146 16.63 12.21 5.19
N SER A 147 16.51 13.43 5.71
CA SER A 147 16.27 14.62 4.89
C SER A 147 17.58 14.93 4.17
N ASN A 148 17.77 14.43 2.95
CA ASN A 148 18.86 14.93 2.12
C ASN A 148 18.55 16.39 1.77
N ASN A 149 19.33 17.30 2.35
CA ASN A 149 19.69 18.56 1.68
C ASN A 149 20.61 18.23 0.50
#